data_AF-A0A4Y4ETN1-F1
#
_entry.id   AF-A0A4Y4ETN1-F1
#
_cell.length_a   1.000
_cell.length_b   1.000
_cell.length_c   1.000
_cell.angle_alpha   90.00
_cell.angle_beta   90.00
_cell.angle_gamma   90.00
#
_symmetry.space_group_name_H-M   'P 1'
#
loop_
_entity.id
_entity.type
_entity.pdbx_description
1 polymer ?
#
loop_
_entity_poly.entity_id
_entity_poly.type
_entity_poly.pdbx_seq_one_letter_code
_entity_poly.pdbx_strand_id
1 'polypeptide(L)'
;MPELFHGEPGFADDSERDDILALLEQLRHNAIQVLEGGGLPELPFDLELGGTPPEETPIGDWCAGFMEGVFLDESAWFADDEEAAAQLLLPFMLLSGLFADEPDMAELANDTQRLEKLVGQLPELVLDLYLHYRVPPETPKPKPRRKGPPGRARKR
;
A
#
# COMPACT_ATOMS: atom_id res chain seq x y z
N MET A 1 1.26 17.56 -4.66
CA MET A 1 2.65 17.49 -4.14
C MET A 1 2.88 18.46 -2.98
N PRO A 2 2.35 19.70 -2.96
CA PRO A 2 2.44 20.56 -1.77
C PRO A 2 1.76 19.97 -0.53
N GLU A 3 0.75 19.12 -0.73
CA GLU A 3 0.00 18.48 0.36
C GLU A 3 0.84 17.47 1.14
N LEU A 4 1.87 16.88 0.52
CA LEU A 4 2.73 15.84 1.12
C LEU A 4 3.78 16.42 2.07
N PHE A 5 4.17 17.68 1.91
CA PHE A 5 5.30 18.27 2.64
C PHE A 5 4.88 19.25 3.75
N HIS A 6 3.58 19.30 4.07
CA HIS A 6 3.02 20.28 5.03
C HIS A 6 3.44 21.73 4.76
N GLY A 7 3.68 22.08 3.48
CA GLY A 7 4.23 23.37 3.05
C GLY A 7 5.12 23.22 1.81
N GLU A 8 5.70 24.33 1.33
CA GLU A 8 6.78 24.25 0.34
C GLU A 8 8.09 23.85 1.06
N PRO A 9 8.79 22.81 0.59
CA PRO A 9 10.11 22.48 1.10
C PRO A 9 11.06 23.67 0.94
N GLY A 10 11.94 23.87 1.92
CA GLY A 10 12.97 24.89 1.85
C GLY A 10 14.07 24.48 0.87
N PHE A 11 14.01 24.98 -0.36
CA PHE A 11 15.08 24.83 -1.35
C PHE A 11 16.05 26.02 -1.27
N ALA A 12 17.34 25.76 -1.51
CA ALA A 12 18.37 26.79 -1.58
C ALA A 12 18.18 27.71 -2.80
N ASP A 13 17.78 27.14 -3.95
CA ASP A 13 17.45 27.85 -5.18
C ASP A 13 16.54 27.02 -6.10
N ASP A 14 16.13 27.62 -7.23
CA ASP A 14 15.29 26.98 -8.24
C ASP A 14 15.97 25.76 -8.89
N SER A 15 17.31 25.76 -8.99
CA SER A 15 18.05 24.64 -9.59
C SER A 15 18.01 23.42 -8.68
N GLU A 16 18.24 23.59 -7.38
CA GLU A 16 18.14 22.52 -6.41
C GLU A 16 16.72 21.96 -6.36
N ARG A 17 15.69 22.83 -6.39
CA ARG A 17 14.29 22.39 -6.46
C ARG A 17 14.07 21.52 -7.69
N ASP A 18 14.44 22.00 -8.87
CA ASP A 18 14.16 21.32 -10.13
C ASP A 18 14.92 19.98 -10.19
N ASP A 19 16.16 19.92 -9.68
CA ASP A 19 16.96 18.71 -9.60
C ASP A 19 16.34 17.67 -8.64
N ILE A 20 15.93 18.09 -7.44
CA ILE A 20 15.28 17.20 -6.46
C ILE A 20 13.96 16.65 -7.01
N LEU A 21 13.12 17.50 -7.59
CA LEU A 21 11.85 17.06 -8.17
C LEU A 21 12.06 16.10 -9.34
N ALA A 22 13.07 16.32 -10.18
CA ALA A 22 13.42 15.41 -11.26
C ALA A 22 13.89 14.05 -10.73
N LEU A 23 14.70 14.02 -9.67
CA LEU A 23 15.14 12.78 -9.02
C LEU A 23 13.97 12.01 -8.39
N LEU A 24 13.04 12.69 -7.72
CA LEU A 24 11.83 12.08 -7.17
C LEU A 24 10.97 11.46 -8.27
N GLU A 25 10.81 12.16 -9.39
CA GLU A 25 10.05 11.65 -10.52
C GLU A 25 10.73 10.44 -11.18
N GLN A 26 12.06 10.45 -11.26
CA GLN A 26 12.82 9.29 -11.72
C GLN A 26 12.70 8.10 -10.77
N LEU A 27 12.77 8.34 -9.45
CA LEU A 27 12.57 7.31 -8.43
C LEU A 27 11.18 6.68 -8.56
N ARG A 28 10.13 7.51 -8.72
CA ARG A 28 8.75 7.07 -8.93
C ARG A 28 8.62 6.19 -10.18
N HIS A 29 9.21 6.62 -11.30
CA HIS A 29 9.18 5.84 -12.54
C HIS A 29 9.88 4.50 -12.40
N ASN A 30 11.05 4.46 -11.77
CA ASN A 30 11.80 3.24 -11.56
C ASN A 30 11.02 2.25 -10.69
N ALA A 31 10.43 2.72 -9.59
CA ALA A 31 9.59 1.90 -8.72
C ALA A 31 8.41 1.31 -9.49
N ILE A 32 7.70 2.12 -10.30
CA ILE A 32 6.58 1.64 -11.12
C ILE A 32 7.03 0.57 -12.11
N GLN A 33 8.15 0.76 -12.81
CA GLN A 33 8.64 -0.23 -13.77
C GLN A 33 8.96 -1.58 -13.11
N VAL A 34 9.53 -1.55 -11.90
CA VAL A 34 9.81 -2.77 -11.12
C VAL A 34 8.49 -3.47 -10.75
N LEU A 35 7.53 -2.72 -10.19
CA LEU A 35 6.25 -3.26 -9.73
C LEU A 35 5.38 -3.78 -10.89
N GLU A 36 5.32 -3.07 -12.02
CA GLU A 36 4.63 -3.54 -13.24
C GLU A 36 5.24 -4.83 -13.80
N GLY A 37 6.55 -5.02 -13.61
CA GLY A 37 7.24 -6.26 -13.95
C GLY A 37 7.03 -7.40 -12.95
N GLY A 38 6.31 -7.18 -11.84
CA GLY A 38 6.14 -8.13 -10.75
C GLY A 38 7.40 -8.30 -9.89
N GLY A 39 8.33 -7.35 -9.96
CA GLY A 39 9.54 -7.32 -9.13
C GLY A 39 9.27 -6.69 -7.77
N LEU A 40 10.10 -7.04 -6.80
CA LEU A 40 10.10 -6.41 -5.48
C LEU A 40 10.85 -5.07 -5.55
N PRO A 41 10.31 -3.98 -4.96
CA PRO A 41 11.01 -2.72 -4.90
C PRO A 41 12.20 -2.79 -3.95
N GLU A 42 13.27 -2.07 -4.27
CA GLU A 42 14.35 -1.81 -3.31
C GLU A 42 13.92 -0.69 -2.36
N LEU A 43 13.92 -0.98 -1.06
CA LEU A 43 13.60 0.01 -0.02
C LEU A 43 14.87 0.75 0.44
N PRO A 44 14.77 2.03 0.84
CA PRO A 44 15.94 2.87 1.13
C PRO A 44 16.57 2.60 2.52
N PHE A 45 16.36 1.41 3.08
CA PHE A 45 16.80 1.01 4.42
C PHE A 45 17.00 -0.50 4.48
N ASP A 46 17.77 -0.94 5.48
CA ASP A 46 17.91 -2.37 5.78
C ASP A 46 16.61 -2.92 6.38
N LEU A 47 16.27 -4.15 6.02
CA LEU A 47 15.02 -4.80 6.45
C LEU A 47 15.14 -5.47 7.83
N GLU A 48 15.74 -4.77 8.80
CA GLU A 48 15.98 -5.27 10.16
C GLU A 48 15.75 -4.15 11.17
N LEU A 49 15.04 -4.43 12.27
CA LEU A 49 14.86 -3.47 13.37
C LEU A 49 16.01 -3.54 14.37
N GLY A 50 16.67 -4.68 14.49
CA GLY A 50 17.82 -4.85 15.38
C GLY A 50 17.50 -4.64 16.88
N GLY A 51 16.23 -4.81 17.27
CA GLY A 51 15.76 -4.56 18.63
C GLY A 51 15.44 -3.10 18.97
N THR A 52 15.51 -2.20 17.98
CA THR A 52 15.03 -0.82 18.11
C THR A 52 13.53 -0.75 17.78
N PRO A 53 12.72 0.03 18.50
CA PRO A 53 11.32 0.27 18.14
C PRO A 53 11.18 0.85 16.72
N PRO A 54 10.21 0.41 15.90
CA PRO A 54 10.07 0.89 14.52
C PRO A 54 10.03 2.41 14.38
N GLU A 55 9.33 3.10 15.28
CA GLU A 55 9.18 4.56 15.32
C GLU A 55 10.48 5.34 15.55
N GLU A 56 11.55 4.66 15.98
CA GLU A 56 12.90 5.21 16.14
C GLU A 56 13.83 4.84 14.97
N THR A 57 13.29 4.25 13.89
CA THR A 57 14.06 3.78 12.73
C THR A 57 13.60 4.42 11.42
N PRO A 58 14.45 4.43 10.38
CA PRO A 58 14.03 4.86 9.03
C PRO A 58 12.85 4.06 8.46
N ILE A 59 12.64 2.83 8.95
CA ILE A 59 11.51 1.99 8.56
C ILE A 59 10.20 2.61 9.06
N GLY A 60 10.17 3.09 10.30
CA GLY A 60 9.01 3.76 10.87
C GLY A 60 8.70 5.07 10.15
N ASP A 61 9.72 5.90 9.91
CA ASP A 61 9.57 7.15 9.13
C ASP A 61 8.97 6.88 7.74
N TRP A 62 9.43 5.84 7.05
CA TRP A 62 8.93 5.48 5.74
C TRP A 62 7.50 4.93 5.77
N CYS A 63 7.18 4.08 6.76
CA CYS A 63 5.83 3.57 6.95
C CYS A 63 4.86 4.68 7.34
N ALA A 64 5.29 5.65 8.16
CA ALA A 64 4.50 6.83 8.49
C ALA A 64 4.21 7.68 7.24
N GLY A 65 5.23 7.98 6.43
CA GLY A 65 5.04 8.70 5.16
C GLY A 65 4.15 7.94 4.16
N PHE A 66 4.22 6.61 4.14
CA PHE A 66 3.30 5.78 3.34
C PHE A 66 1.85 5.94 3.82
N MET A 67 1.61 5.85 5.13
CA MET A 67 0.29 6.02 5.73
C MET A 67 -0.26 7.44 5.54
N GLU A 68 0.58 8.47 5.62
CA GLU A 68 0.19 9.83 5.24
C GLU A 68 -0.33 9.89 3.81
N GLY A 69 0.35 9.21 2.87
CA GLY A 69 -0.12 9.05 1.49
C GLY A 69 -1.48 8.36 1.38
N VAL A 70 -1.76 7.38 2.23
CA VAL A 70 -3.10 6.74 2.33
C VAL A 70 -4.15 7.73 2.82
N PHE A 71 -3.84 8.51 3.86
CA PHE A 71 -4.76 9.48 4.43
C PHE A 71 -5.13 10.64 3.50
N LEU A 72 -4.29 10.93 2.49
CA LEU A 72 -4.60 11.96 1.49
C LEU A 72 -5.88 11.66 0.70
N ASP A 73 -6.22 10.39 0.50
CA ASP A 73 -7.48 9.98 -0.15
C ASP A 73 -7.92 8.59 0.32
N GLU A 74 -8.28 8.47 1.60
CA GLU A 74 -8.73 7.20 2.20
C GLU A 74 -9.85 6.54 1.38
N SER A 75 -10.73 7.36 0.80
CA SER A 75 -11.85 6.86 0.00
C SER A 75 -11.40 6.04 -1.21
N ALA A 76 -10.31 6.44 -1.88
CA ALA A 76 -9.77 5.72 -3.01
C ALA A 76 -9.14 4.37 -2.61
N TRP A 77 -8.61 4.27 -1.39
CA TRP A 77 -8.00 3.03 -0.89
C TRP A 77 -9.06 2.01 -0.47
N PHE A 78 -10.10 2.44 0.25
CA PHE A 78 -11.04 1.49 0.88
C PHE A 78 -12.34 1.26 0.10
N ALA A 79 -12.62 2.00 -0.99
CA ALA A 79 -13.92 1.94 -1.67
C ALA A 79 -14.27 0.58 -2.32
N ASP A 80 -13.30 -0.10 -2.94
CA ASP A 80 -13.56 -1.32 -3.73
C ASP A 80 -13.47 -2.60 -2.88
N ASP A 81 -12.46 -2.71 -2.02
CA ASP A 81 -12.20 -3.88 -1.16
C ASP A 81 -11.55 -3.46 0.17
N GLU A 82 -12.37 -2.89 1.07
CA GLU A 82 -11.93 -2.39 2.38
C GLU A 82 -11.19 -3.44 3.21
N GLU A 83 -11.68 -4.69 3.22
CA GLU A 83 -11.11 -5.77 4.03
C GLU A 83 -9.70 -6.14 3.54
N ALA A 84 -9.51 -6.30 2.22
CA ALA A 84 -8.20 -6.59 1.67
C ALA A 84 -7.22 -5.42 1.84
N ALA A 85 -7.68 -4.19 1.58
CA ALA A 85 -6.88 -2.99 1.76
C ALA A 85 -6.42 -2.84 3.22
N ALA A 86 -7.31 -3.00 4.19
CA ALA A 86 -6.99 -2.94 5.62
C ALA A 86 -5.98 -4.02 6.03
N GLN A 87 -6.15 -5.25 5.52
CA GLN A 87 -5.23 -6.35 5.82
C GLN A 87 -3.82 -6.10 5.27
N LEU A 88 -3.70 -5.53 4.06
CA LEU A 88 -2.43 -5.20 3.43
C LEU A 88 -1.75 -3.98 4.07
N LEU A 89 -2.54 -3.02 4.57
CA LEU A 89 -2.03 -1.80 5.22
C LEU A 89 -1.64 -2.00 6.69
N LEU A 90 -2.19 -3.01 7.36
CA LEU A 90 -1.94 -3.27 8.78
C LEU A 90 -0.44 -3.29 9.17
N PRO A 91 0.46 -3.93 8.40
CA PRO A 91 1.90 -3.89 8.71
C PRO A 91 2.49 -2.47 8.67
N PHE A 92 2.10 -1.65 7.70
CA PHE A 92 2.56 -0.26 7.61
C PHE A 92 2.04 0.55 8.80
N MET A 93 0.78 0.35 9.20
CA MET A 93 0.23 0.99 10.40
C MET A 93 1.01 0.60 11.67
N LEU A 94 1.30 -0.69 11.87
CA LEU A 94 2.03 -1.17 13.04
C LEU A 94 3.48 -0.66 13.09
N LEU A 95 4.15 -0.61 11.95
CA LEU A 95 5.53 -0.14 11.85
C LEU A 95 5.65 1.38 11.89
N SER A 96 4.59 2.12 11.54
CA SER A 96 4.62 3.59 11.52
C SER A 96 4.68 4.25 12.91
N GLY A 97 4.26 3.56 13.97
CA GLY A 97 4.09 4.14 15.30
C GLY A 97 2.92 5.12 15.44
N LEU A 98 2.25 5.52 14.34
CA LEU A 98 1.16 6.50 14.35
C LEU A 98 -0.08 6.06 15.15
N PHE A 99 -0.23 4.75 15.35
CA PHE A 99 -1.39 4.13 16.00
C PHE A 99 -1.07 3.49 17.35
N ALA A 100 0.06 3.84 17.97
CA ALA A 100 0.50 3.23 19.23
C ALA A 100 -0.50 3.45 20.40
N ASP A 101 -1.31 4.50 20.34
CA ASP A 101 -2.33 4.83 21.34
C ASP A 101 -3.66 4.07 21.15
N GLU A 102 -3.88 3.44 19.98
CA GLU A 102 -5.10 2.67 19.71
C GLU A 102 -5.03 1.31 20.42
N PRO A 103 -5.99 0.95 21.30
CA PRO A 103 -5.88 -0.24 22.15
C PRO A 103 -5.64 -1.55 21.39
N ASP A 104 -6.33 -1.73 20.26
CA ASP A 104 -6.24 -2.93 19.42
C ASP A 104 -4.89 -3.02 18.70
N MET A 105 -4.26 -1.87 18.42
CA MET A 105 -2.97 -1.77 17.75
C MET A 105 -1.81 -1.87 18.74
N ALA A 106 -1.97 -1.32 19.95
CA ALA A 106 -0.97 -1.37 21.01
C ALA A 106 -0.60 -2.81 21.37
N GLU A 107 -1.57 -3.72 21.45
CA GLU A 107 -1.29 -5.15 21.71
C GLU A 107 -0.39 -5.75 20.62
N LEU A 108 -0.71 -5.46 19.35
CA LEU A 108 0.02 -5.96 18.19
C LEU A 108 1.42 -5.35 18.05
N ALA A 109 1.57 -4.07 18.40
CA ALA A 109 2.84 -3.34 18.33
C ALA A 109 3.84 -3.78 19.42
N ASN A 110 3.37 -4.38 20.53
CA ASN A 110 4.26 -4.86 21.58
C ASN A 110 4.95 -6.20 21.26
N ASP A 111 4.58 -6.89 20.17
CA ASP A 111 5.24 -8.12 19.73
C ASP A 111 6.43 -7.82 18.81
N THR A 112 7.60 -7.58 19.41
CA THR A 112 8.84 -7.23 18.66
C THR A 112 9.24 -8.31 17.65
N GLN A 113 9.00 -9.60 17.92
CA GLN A 113 9.33 -10.66 16.96
C GLN A 113 8.41 -10.64 15.74
N ARG A 114 7.16 -10.26 15.94
CA ARG A 114 6.23 -10.02 14.84
C ARG A 114 6.67 -8.81 14.03
N LEU A 115 6.98 -7.69 14.67
CA LEU A 115 7.41 -6.48 13.98
C LEU A 115 8.64 -6.74 13.08
N GLU A 116 9.64 -7.46 13.59
CA GLU A 116 10.82 -7.85 12.80
C GLU A 116 10.43 -8.63 11.52
N LYS A 117 9.45 -9.53 11.61
CA LYS A 117 8.96 -10.28 10.45
C LYS A 117 8.20 -9.38 9.47
N LEU A 118 7.44 -8.41 9.97
CA LEU A 118 6.70 -7.47 9.12
C LEU A 118 7.65 -6.59 8.31
N VAL A 119 8.78 -6.16 8.89
CA VAL A 119 9.81 -5.42 8.15
C VAL A 119 10.33 -6.22 6.97
N GLY A 120 10.63 -7.50 7.18
CA GLY A 120 11.07 -8.40 6.10
C GLY A 120 10.03 -8.67 5.01
N GLN A 121 8.75 -8.30 5.23
CA GLN A 121 7.65 -8.47 4.28
C GLN A 121 7.29 -7.18 3.53
N LEU A 122 7.88 -6.04 3.90
CA LEU A 122 7.54 -4.75 3.30
C LEU A 122 7.66 -4.74 1.77
N PRO A 123 8.73 -5.29 1.14
CA PRO A 123 8.83 -5.29 -0.32
C PRO A 123 7.68 -6.05 -0.99
N GLU A 124 7.31 -7.22 -0.47
CA GLU A 124 6.20 -8.02 -0.96
C GLU A 124 4.86 -7.29 -0.78
N LEU A 125 4.65 -6.67 0.38
CA LEU A 125 3.41 -5.94 0.67
C LEU A 125 3.23 -4.73 -0.25
N VAL A 126 4.31 -4.02 -0.59
CA VAL A 126 4.25 -2.93 -1.58
C VAL A 126 3.83 -3.45 -2.95
N LEU A 127 4.37 -4.60 -3.38
CA LEU A 127 3.97 -5.23 -4.63
C LEU A 127 2.50 -5.70 -4.58
N ASP A 128 2.09 -6.36 -3.51
CA ASP A 128 0.73 -6.86 -3.35
C ASP A 128 -0.29 -5.72 -3.36
N LEU A 129 -0.02 -4.61 -2.65
CA LEU A 129 -0.82 -3.38 -2.72
C LEU A 129 -0.88 -2.83 -4.14
N TYR A 130 0.27 -2.73 -4.81
CA TYR A 130 0.33 -2.22 -6.17
C TYR A 130 -0.52 -3.06 -7.14
N LEU A 131 -0.42 -4.38 -7.05
CA LEU A 131 -1.18 -5.31 -7.89
C LEU A 131 -2.67 -5.30 -7.56
N HIS A 132 -3.04 -5.21 -6.28
CA HIS A 132 -4.43 -5.16 -5.83
C HIS A 132 -5.23 -4.09 -6.57
N TYR A 133 -4.70 -2.87 -6.68
CA TYR A 133 -5.37 -1.76 -7.39
C TYR A 133 -5.18 -1.76 -8.92
N ARG A 134 -4.42 -2.70 -9.47
CA ARG A 134 -4.21 -2.84 -10.93
C ARG A 134 -4.95 -4.03 -11.54
N VAL A 135 -5.48 -4.94 -10.72
CA VAL A 135 -6.35 -6.02 -11.17
C VAL A 135 -7.75 -5.45 -11.46
N PRO A 136 -8.27 -5.56 -12.70
CA PRO A 136 -9.64 -5.18 -12.99
C PRO A 136 -10.61 -6.03 -12.14
N PRO A 137 -11.72 -5.47 -11.63
CA PRO A 137 -12.69 -6.24 -10.89
C PRO A 137 -13.15 -7.44 -11.74
N GLU A 138 -13.11 -8.65 -11.14
CA GLU A 138 -13.55 -9.90 -11.80
C GLU A 138 -14.92 -9.69 -12.44
N THR A 139 -14.99 -9.78 -13.78
CA THR A 139 -16.28 -9.69 -14.46
C THR A 139 -17.19 -10.81 -13.95
N PRO A 140 -18.41 -10.53 -13.49
CA PRO A 140 -19.24 -11.54 -12.85
C PRO A 140 -19.49 -12.69 -13.83
N LYS A 141 -19.15 -13.91 -13.40
CA LYS A 141 -19.30 -15.13 -14.21
C LYS A 141 -20.71 -15.19 -14.81
N PRO A 142 -20.85 -15.43 -16.13
CA PRO A 142 -22.16 -15.43 -16.77
C PRO A 142 -23.04 -16.52 -16.12
N LYS A 143 -24.18 -16.10 -15.56
CA LYS A 143 -25.14 -17.02 -14.93
C LYS A 143 -25.56 -18.07 -15.96
N PRO A 144 -25.57 -19.37 -15.61
CA PRO A 144 -25.96 -20.42 -16.54
C PRO A 144 -27.40 -20.16 -17.02
N ARG A 145 -27.56 -19.97 -18.33
CA ARG A 145 -28.88 -19.84 -18.98
C ARG A 145 -29.70 -21.09 -18.64
N ARG A 146 -30.72 -20.93 -17.78
CA ARG A 146 -31.73 -21.98 -17.55
C ARG A 146 -32.42 -22.28 -18.88
N LYS A 147 -32.19 -23.49 -19.42
CA LYS A 147 -32.99 -24.02 -20.53
C LYS A 147 -34.43 -24.16 -20.05
N GLY A 148 -35.35 -23.40 -20.65
CA GLY A 148 -36.78 -23.54 -20.41
C GLY A 148 -37.28 -24.92 -20.86
N PRO A 149 -38.38 -25.43 -20.27
CA PRO A 149 -38.86 -26.78 -20.57
C PRO A 149 -39.41 -26.88 -22.00
N PRO A 150 -39.36 -28.07 -22.63
CA PRO A 150 -39.78 -28.24 -24.01
C PRO A 150 -41.30 -28.03 -24.13
N GLY A 151 -41.69 -27.14 -25.04
CA GLY A 151 -43.09 -26.84 -25.35
C GLY A 151 -43.85 -28.09 -25.82
N ARG A 152 -44.99 -28.34 -25.18
CA ARG A 152 -45.92 -29.43 -25.49
C ARG A 152 -46.53 -29.19 -26.88
N ALA A 153 -46.17 -30.02 -27.85
CA ALA A 153 -46.78 -30.05 -29.17
C ALA A 153 -48.30 -30.28 -29.06
N ARG A 154 -49.10 -29.33 -29.56
CA ARG A 154 -50.54 -29.50 -29.75
C ARG A 154 -50.79 -29.76 -31.23
N LYS A 155 -51.07 -31.02 -31.56
CA LYS A 155 -51.68 -31.41 -32.84
C LYS A 155 -53.08 -30.81 -32.92
N ARG A 156 -53.37 -30.08 -34.01
CA ARG A 156 -54.68 -30.05 -34.67
C ARG A 156 -54.45 -29.86 -36.16
#